data_AF-A0A6V7HXU3-F1
#
_entry.id   AF-A0A6V7HXU3-F1
#
_cell.length_a   1.000
_cell.length_b   1.000
_cell.length_c   1.000
_cell.angle_alpha   90.00
_cell.angle_beta   90.00
_cell.angle_gamma   90.00
#
_symmetry.space_group_name_H-M   'P 1'
#
loop_
_entity.id
_entity.type
_entity.pdbx_description
1 polymer ?
#
loop_
_entity_poly.entity_id
_entity_poly.type
_entity_poly.pdbx_seq_one_letter_code
_entity_poly.pdbx_strand_id
1 'polypeptide(L)'
;SLPCPTSNITNGNLTGLPDEVLSTLFAVKPELCEMKFELKVNNVRFVGHPTLLSSRGTKETNSSMLFNVVFALQAQAEHSVVKCYYDLSKRSGP
;
A
#
# COMPACT_ATOMS: atom_id res chain seq x y z
N SER A 1 9.63 -26.08 -20.73
CA SER A 1 9.02 -24.74 -20.62
C SER A 1 9.11 -24.31 -19.17
N LEU A 2 9.71 -23.16 -18.88
CA LEU A 2 9.65 -22.58 -17.53
C LEU A 2 8.18 -22.31 -17.19
N PRO A 3 7.71 -22.66 -15.98
CA PRO A 3 6.35 -22.33 -15.58
C PRO A 3 6.19 -20.80 -15.69
N CYS A 4 5.15 -20.36 -16.41
CA CYS A 4 4.82 -18.95 -16.51
C CYS A 4 4.75 -18.38 -15.08
N PRO A 5 5.38 -17.23 -14.78
CA PRO A 5 5.26 -16.62 -13.47
C PRO A 5 3.77 -16.37 -13.22
N THR A 6 3.19 -17.13 -12.29
CA THR A 6 1.80 -16.98 -11.90
C THR A 6 1.65 -15.55 -11.38
N SER A 7 0.95 -14.72 -12.14
CA SER A 7 0.57 -13.39 -11.67
C SER A 7 -0.26 -13.59 -10.41
N ASN A 8 0.13 -12.92 -9.33
CA ASN A 8 -0.71 -12.87 -8.13
C ASN A 8 -1.96 -11.99 -8.35
N ILE A 9 -2.21 -11.46 -9.56
CA ILE A 9 -3.47 -10.83 -9.94
C ILE A 9 -4.21 -11.74 -10.92
N THR A 10 -5.38 -12.25 -10.51
CA THR A 10 -6.29 -13.04 -11.34
C THR A 10 -7.68 -12.38 -11.35
N ASN A 11 -8.22 -12.09 -12.54
CA ASN A 11 -9.46 -11.32 -12.71
C ASN A 11 -9.54 -10.01 -11.91
N GLY A 12 -8.40 -9.32 -11.76
CA GLY A 12 -8.31 -8.08 -10.97
C GLY A 12 -8.25 -8.29 -9.45
N ASN A 13 -8.31 -9.53 -8.97
CA ASN A 13 -8.18 -9.86 -7.55
C ASN A 13 -6.75 -10.31 -7.21
N LEU A 14 -6.25 -9.89 -6.06
CA LEU A 14 -4.98 -10.34 -5.51
C LEU A 14 -5.15 -11.75 -4.92
N THR A 15 -4.38 -12.70 -5.43
CA THR A 15 -4.41 -14.11 -5.03
C THR A 15 -3.02 -14.59 -4.64
N GLY A 16 -2.93 -15.58 -3.75
CA GLY A 16 -1.66 -16.18 -3.33
C GLY A 16 -0.88 -15.37 -2.30
N LEU A 17 -1.46 -14.30 -1.74
CA LEU A 17 -0.91 -13.55 -0.61
C LEU A 17 -2.01 -13.44 0.47
N PRO A 18 -1.88 -14.14 1.60
CA PRO A 18 -2.87 -14.08 2.67
C PRO A 18 -2.80 -12.73 3.41
N ASP A 19 -3.92 -12.31 3.97
CA ASP A 19 -4.07 -11.00 4.64
C ASP A 19 -3.08 -10.78 5.79
N GLU A 20 -2.72 -11.83 6.53
CA GLU A 20 -1.72 -11.77 7.60
C GLU A 20 -0.32 -11.39 7.08
N VAL A 21 0.05 -11.86 5.88
CA VAL A 21 1.32 -11.50 5.25
C VAL A 21 1.23 -10.07 4.72
N LEU A 22 0.09 -9.67 4.13
CA LEU A 22 -0.11 -8.32 3.62
C LEU A 22 -0.10 -7.28 4.75
N SER A 23 -0.74 -7.56 5.88
CA SER A 23 -0.78 -6.65 7.03
C SER A 23 0.63 -6.40 7.58
N THR A 24 1.46 -7.44 7.63
CA THR A 24 2.87 -7.34 8.04
C THR A 24 3.69 -6.56 7.02
N LEU A 25 3.51 -6.83 5.72
CA LEU A 25 4.25 -6.13 4.64
C LEU A 25 3.89 -4.65 4.54
N PHE A 26 2.65 -4.28 4.85
CA PHE A 26 2.16 -2.91 4.79
C PHE A 26 2.24 -2.17 6.12
N ALA A 27 2.69 -2.83 7.19
CA ALA A 27 3.04 -2.18 8.43
C ALA A 27 4.25 -1.27 8.20
N VAL A 28 4.03 0.03 8.31
CA VAL A 28 5.06 1.04 8.10
C VAL A 28 5.44 1.66 9.44
N LYS A 29 6.73 1.92 9.65
CA LYS A 29 7.18 2.63 10.84
C LYS A 29 6.76 4.10 10.77
N PRO A 30 6.45 4.76 11.89
CA PRO A 30 6.06 6.18 11.91
C PRO A 30 7.06 7.10 11.20
N GLU A 31 8.36 6.78 11.23
CA GLU A 31 9.41 7.59 10.58
C GLU A 31 9.34 7.59 9.05
N LEU A 32 8.59 6.65 8.47
CA LEU A 32 8.38 6.51 7.02
C LEU A 32 7.01 7.03 6.57
N CYS A 33 6.23 7.65 7.48
CA CYS A 33 5.02 8.37 7.12
C CYS A 33 5.33 9.59 6.24
N GLU A 34 4.36 10.02 5.46
CA GLU A 34 4.48 11.11 4.47
C GLU A 34 5.49 10.81 3.35
N MET A 35 6.05 9.60 3.31
CA MET A 35 6.90 9.11 2.24
C MET A 35 6.11 8.22 1.28
N LYS A 36 6.66 7.97 0.10
CA LYS A 36 6.07 7.02 -0.84
C LYS A 36 6.37 5.59 -0.39
N PHE A 37 5.31 4.80 -0.20
CA PHE A 37 5.44 3.36 -0.07
C PHE A 37 5.35 2.74 -1.46
N GLU A 38 6.37 2.00 -1.88
CA GLU A 38 6.35 1.19 -3.10
C GLU A 38 7.09 -0.12 -2.86
N LEU A 39 6.43 -1.24 -3.13
CA LEU A 39 6.98 -2.59 -2.96
C LEU A 39 6.62 -3.45 -4.15
N LYS A 40 7.58 -4.18 -4.72
CA LYS A 40 7.32 -5.13 -5.81
C LYS A 40 7.50 -6.56 -5.29
N VAL A 41 6.43 -7.35 -5.34
CA VAL A 41 6.45 -8.79 -5.04
C VAL A 41 5.94 -9.52 -6.27
N ASN A 42 6.78 -10.38 -6.85
CA ASN A 42 6.47 -11.09 -8.10
C ASN A 42 6.02 -10.10 -9.20
N ASN A 43 4.84 -10.35 -9.78
CA ASN A 43 4.22 -9.54 -10.82
C ASN A 43 3.24 -8.48 -10.28
N VAL A 44 3.32 -8.16 -8.98
CA VAL A 44 2.49 -7.14 -8.33
C VAL A 44 3.39 -6.04 -7.76
N ARG A 45 2.99 -4.79 -8.01
CA ARG A 45 3.59 -3.60 -7.43
C ARG A 45 2.56 -2.94 -6.52
N PHE A 46 2.86 -2.92 -5.24
CA PHE A 46 2.10 -2.25 -4.22
C PHE A 46 2.55 -0.80 -4.11
N VAL A 47 1.61 0.13 -4.09
CA VAL A 47 1.88 1.56 -3.96
C VAL A 47 0.94 2.19 -2.94
N GLY A 48 1.47 3.02 -2.05
CA GLY A 48 0.68 3.65 -1.00
C GLY A 48 1.32 4.90 -0.41
N HIS A 49 0.61 5.52 0.52
CA HIS A 49 1.08 6.67 1.28
C HIS A 49 0.70 6.55 2.74
N PRO A 50 1.61 6.02 3.58
CA PRO A 50 1.41 5.94 5.01
C PRO A 50 1.30 7.35 5.58
N THR A 51 0.20 7.62 6.27
CA THR A 51 -0.15 8.92 6.83
C THR A 51 -0.30 8.77 8.34
N LEU A 52 0.29 9.69 9.10
CA LEU A 52 0.15 9.72 10.55
C LEU A 52 -1.03 10.62 10.94
N LEU A 53 -2.11 10.01 11.44
CA LEU A 53 -3.26 10.73 11.95
C LEU A 53 -3.03 11.04 13.43
N SER A 54 -2.82 12.31 13.73
CA SER A 54 -2.82 12.82 15.10
C SER A 54 -4.25 13.18 15.49
N SER A 55 -4.81 12.51 16.50
CA SER A 55 -6.09 12.91 17.07
C SER A 55 -5.97 14.30 17.70
N ARG A 56 -6.49 15.33 17.02
CA ARG A 56 -6.66 16.68 17.59
C ARG A 56 -7.98 16.80 18.36
N GLY A 57 -8.35 15.75 19.08
CA GLY A 57 -9.54 15.69 19.93
C GLY A 57 -9.25 16.17 21.35
N THR A 58 -10.14 17.00 21.87
CA THR A 58 -10.14 17.57 23.23
C THR A 58 -9.79 16.53 24.32
N LYS A 59 -8.70 16.80 25.05
CA LYS A 59 -8.35 16.29 26.39
C LYS A 59 -8.64 14.79 26.63
N GLU A 60 -7.61 13.96 26.46
CA GLU A 60 -7.15 12.91 27.42
C GLU A 60 -6.56 11.63 26.82
N THR A 61 -6.48 11.49 25.49
CA THR A 61 -5.71 10.38 24.90
C THR A 61 -4.99 10.83 23.63
N ASN A 62 -3.68 11.05 23.72
CA ASN A 62 -2.80 11.26 22.56
C ASN A 62 -2.65 9.93 21.79
N SER A 63 -3.73 9.42 21.21
CA SER A 63 -3.68 8.26 20.32
C SER A 63 -3.25 8.75 18.94
N SER A 64 -2.10 8.28 18.47
CA SER A 64 -1.66 8.46 17.09
C SER A 64 -2.01 7.20 16.32
N MET A 65 -2.74 7.35 15.22
CA MET A 65 -3.11 6.24 14.36
C MET A 65 -2.34 6.34 13.05
N LEU A 66 -1.72 5.24 12.62
CA LEU A 66 -1.13 5.16 11.29
C LEU A 66 -2.17 4.59 10.33
N PHE A 67 -2.33 5.25 9.20
CA PHE A 67 -3.24 4.85 8.15
C PHE A 67 -2.48 4.74 6.82
N ASN A 68 -2.65 3.64 6.09
CA ASN A 68 -1.98 3.43 4.81
C ASN A 68 -2.92 2.74 3.82
N VAL A 69 -3.34 3.48 2.78
CA VAL A 69 -4.06 2.91 1.64
C VAL A 69 -3.03 2.40 0.63
N VAL A 70 -3.10 1.11 0.32
CA VAL A 70 -2.18 0.45 -0.61
C VAL A 70 -2.96 -0.10 -1.79
N PHE A 71 -2.54 0.29 -2.99
CA PHE A 71 -3.06 -0.23 -4.25
C PHE A 71 -2.14 -1.31 -4.80
N ALA A 72 -2.71 -2.42 -5.25
CA ALA A 72 -2.00 -3.49 -5.95
C ALA A 72 -2.12 -3.29 -7.47
N LEU A 73 -1.01 -2.98 -8.12
CA LEU A 73 -0.93 -2.80 -9.57
C LEU A 73 -0.14 -3.94 -10.19
N GLN A 74 -0.30 -4.18 -11.50
CA GLN A 74 0.62 -5.06 -12.21
C GLN A 74 2.04 -4.48 -12.16
N ALA A 75 3.05 -5.33 -11.97
CA ALA A 75 4.44 -4.89 -11.86
C ALA A 75 4.95 -4.09 -13.07
N GLN A 76 4.38 -4.38 -14.25
CA GLN A 76 4.67 -3.73 -15.53
C GLN A 76 3.81 -2.49 -15.81
N ALA A 77 2.98 -2.05 -14.86
CA ALA A 77 2.19 -0.84 -15.04
C ALA A 77 3.09 0.37 -15.30
N GLU A 78 2.65 1.22 -16.22
CA GLU A 78 3.34 2.44 -16.61
C GLU A 78 3.59 3.36 -15.42
N HIS A 79 4.72 4.09 -15.46
CA HIS A 79 5.10 4.99 -14.37
C HIS A 79 4.06 6.08 -14.10
N SER A 80 3.36 6.56 -15.14
CA SER A 80 2.26 7.51 -15.01
C SER A 80 1.08 6.93 -14.23
N VAL A 81 0.72 5.67 -14.50
CA VAL A 81 -0.35 4.96 -13.78
C VAL A 81 0.04 4.77 -12.33
N VAL A 82 1.26 4.29 -12.06
CA VAL A 82 1.78 4.12 -10.70
C VAL A 82 1.76 5.45 -9.94
N LYS A 83 2.13 6.56 -10.61
CA LYS A 83 2.06 7.90 -10.02
C LYS A 83 0.63 8.32 -9.71
N CYS A 84 -0.33 8.08 -10.61
CA CYS A 84 -1.74 8.41 -10.35
C CYS A 84 -2.28 7.69 -9.12
N TYR A 85 -1.98 6.41 -8.94
CA TYR A 85 -2.41 5.64 -7.77
C TYR A 85 -1.71 6.08 -6.48
N TYR A 86 -0.43 6.48 -6.56
CA TYR A 86 0.25 7.12 -5.43
C TYR A 86 -0.42 8.45 -5.05
N ASP A 87 -0.66 9.34 -6.02
CA ASP A 87 -1.31 10.62 -5.76
C ASP A 87 -2.73 10.44 -5.20
N LEU A 88 -3.42 9.37 -5.61
CA LEU A 88 -4.70 8.96 -5.04
C LEU A 88 -4.55 8.49 -3.59
N SER A 89 -3.60 7.60 -3.28
CA SER A 89 -3.41 7.10 -1.91
C SER A 89 -3.11 8.23 -0.91
N LYS A 90 -2.41 9.30 -1.36
CA LYS A 90 -2.19 10.51 -0.55
C LYS A 90 -3.48 11.24 -0.19
N ARG A 91 -4.48 11.22 -1.07
CA ARG A 91 -5.77 11.94 -0.89
C ARG A 91 -6.81 11.08 -0.19
N SER A 92 -6.63 9.76 -0.17
CA SER A 92 -7.55 8.81 0.44
C SER A 92 -7.41 8.70 1.98
N GLY A 93 -6.52 9.47 2.59
CA GLY A 93 -6.49 9.67 4.04
C GLY A 93 -7.80 10.31 4.55
N PRO A 94 -8.28 9.91 5.74
CA PRO A 94 -9.42 10.58 6.39
C PRO A 94 -9.10 12.00 6.87
#